data_AF-A0A2U0S484-F1
#
_entry.id   AF-A0A2U0S484-F1
#
_cell.length_a   1.000
_cell.length_b   1.000
_cell.length_c   1.000
_cell.angle_alpha   90.00
_cell.angle_beta   90.00
_cell.angle_gamma   90.00
#
_symmetry.space_group_name_H-M   'P 1'
#
loop_
_entity.id
_entity.type
_entity.pdbx_description
1 polymer ?
#
loop_
_entity_poly.entity_id
_entity_poly.type
_entity_poly.pdbx_seq_one_letter_code
_entity_poly.pdbx_strand_id
1 'polypeptide(L)'
;MHLVSLSKVNEASAHVFQEEAHPMEQPEDSSIMRVVKKIAKTKLSSLAIHKLEQLANKVGVEEKELFELYVEAKNRAQLDSFASTPYNERIVLLPQCLRAKDCPAEIGKYGYECKQCGKCSIANIIKTTKQLGYKGTFVMPGGSLAKTIMVDLKPKASLGVACSKELVMGSYLCEKVGVIGQGVQLLKDGCINTVVDLKTLKEALKVNTF
;
A
#
# COMPACT_ATOMS: atom_id res chain seq x y z
N MET A 1 53.65 -26.77 44.33
CA MET A 1 53.01 -25.43 44.42
C MET A 1 51.56 -25.63 44.01
N HIS A 2 50.65 -25.87 44.97
CA HIS A 2 49.78 -24.85 45.59
C HIS A 2 48.82 -24.22 44.56
N LEU A 3 47.48 -24.18 44.70
CA LEU A 3 46.53 -24.44 45.81
C LEU A 3 45.09 -24.52 45.19
N VAL A 4 44.31 -25.53 45.60
CA VAL A 4 42.91 -25.50 46.14
C VAL A 4 41.89 -24.54 45.46
N SER A 5 40.89 -25.03 44.71
CA SER A 5 39.52 -25.47 45.09
C SER A 5 38.63 -24.43 45.81
N LEU A 6 37.40 -24.24 45.32
CA LEU A 6 36.13 -24.00 46.04
C LEU A 6 35.00 -24.03 44.97
N SER A 7 34.27 -25.14 44.78
CA SER A 7 32.93 -25.45 45.34
C SER A 7 31.82 -24.47 44.88
N LYS A 8 30.92 -24.87 43.96
CA LYS A 8 29.67 -25.63 44.13
C LYS A 8 28.44 -24.76 44.49
N VAL A 9 27.30 -25.18 43.90
CA VAL A 9 25.87 -24.92 44.20
C VAL A 9 25.29 -23.54 43.86
N ASN A 10 24.35 -23.47 42.90
CA ASN A 10 22.91 -23.51 43.23
C ASN A 10 22.00 -23.64 42.00
N GLU A 11 21.26 -24.73 41.94
CA GLU A 11 19.92 -24.78 41.34
C GLU A 11 18.94 -24.14 42.34
N ALA A 12 18.09 -23.23 41.86
CA ALA A 12 16.64 -23.16 42.15
C ALA A 12 16.07 -21.77 41.82
N SER A 13 15.08 -21.81 40.93
CA SER A 13 13.83 -21.03 40.95
C SER A 13 13.89 -19.51 40.93
N ALA A 14 13.33 -18.90 39.87
CA ALA A 14 11.97 -18.37 39.91
C ALA A 14 11.71 -17.37 38.77
N HIS A 15 10.75 -17.73 37.91
CA HIS A 15 9.66 -16.89 37.41
C HIS A 15 9.92 -15.66 36.49
N VAL A 16 9.01 -15.57 35.51
CA VAL A 16 8.61 -14.41 34.66
C VAL A 16 9.63 -14.06 33.57
N PHE A 17 9.39 -14.18 32.27
CA PHE A 17 8.21 -13.83 31.47
C PHE A 17 8.01 -14.84 30.33
N GLN A 18 6.87 -15.52 30.34
CA GLN A 18 6.25 -15.97 29.09
C GLN A 18 5.75 -14.69 28.39
N GLU A 19 6.31 -14.35 27.23
CA GLU A 19 5.62 -13.43 26.32
C GLU A 19 4.40 -14.20 25.79
N GLU A 20 3.28 -14.02 26.49
CA GLU A 20 1.97 -14.35 25.99
C GLU A 20 1.77 -13.63 24.65
N ALA A 21 1.54 -14.40 23.60
CA ALA A 21 1.00 -13.89 22.36
C ALA A 21 -0.35 -13.24 22.70
N HIS A 22 -0.34 -11.92 22.87
CA HIS A 22 -1.57 -11.16 23.05
C HIS A 22 -2.39 -11.34 21.76
N PRO A 23 -3.57 -11.97 21.81
CA PRO A 23 -4.43 -12.05 20.66
C PRO A 23 -4.69 -10.62 20.20
N MET A 24 -4.37 -10.34 18.94
CA MET A 24 -4.78 -9.10 18.30
C MET A 24 -6.31 -9.10 18.32
N GLU A 25 -6.90 -8.41 19.31
CA GLU A 25 -8.35 -8.25 19.42
C GLU A 25 -8.85 -7.72 18.07
N GLN A 26 -9.59 -8.56 17.36
CA GLN A 26 -10.27 -8.15 16.15
C GLN A 26 -11.28 -7.08 16.57
N PRO A 27 -11.29 -5.88 15.96
CA PRO A 27 -12.26 -4.86 16.34
C PRO A 27 -13.66 -5.43 16.15
N GLU A 28 -14.44 -5.43 17.24
CA GLU A 28 -15.77 -6.04 17.30
C GLU A 28 -16.61 -5.59 16.11
N ASP A 29 -17.18 -6.56 15.39
CA ASP A 29 -18.01 -6.34 14.20
C ASP A 29 -19.34 -5.69 14.62
N SER A 30 -19.30 -4.39 14.91
CA SER A 30 -20.50 -3.62 15.22
C SER A 30 -21.42 -3.58 14.00
N SER A 31 -22.73 -3.53 14.22
CA SER A 31 -23.73 -3.41 13.15
C SER A 31 -23.43 -2.26 12.17
N ILE A 32 -22.70 -1.23 12.64
CA ILE A 32 -22.26 -0.10 11.85
C ILE A 32 -21.11 -0.49 10.92
N MET A 33 -20.16 -1.30 11.37
CA MET A 33 -19.07 -1.81 10.53
C MET A 33 -19.60 -2.64 9.35
N ARG A 34 -20.69 -3.39 9.58
CA ARG A 34 -21.39 -4.09 8.49
C ARG A 34 -22.00 -3.14 7.46
N VAL A 35 -22.52 -2.00 7.90
CA VAL A 35 -23.07 -0.94 7.02
C VAL A 35 -21.94 -0.23 6.28
N VAL A 36 -20.84 0.12 6.94
CA VAL A 36 -19.64 0.72 6.32
C VAL A 36 -19.07 -0.21 5.25
N LYS A 37 -18.88 -1.50 5.57
CA LYS A 37 -18.45 -2.54 4.62
C LYS A 37 -19.41 -2.68 3.43
N LYS A 38 -20.72 -2.50 3.64
CA LYS A 38 -21.74 -2.59 2.57
C LYS A 38 -21.75 -1.33 1.69
N ILE A 39 -21.55 -0.16 2.27
CA ILE A 39 -21.44 1.11 1.53
C ILE A 39 -20.14 1.13 0.72
N ALA A 40 -19.00 0.70 1.27
CA ALA A 40 -17.70 0.64 0.58
C ALA A 40 -17.73 -0.17 -0.73
N LYS A 41 -18.65 -1.14 -0.85
CA LYS A 41 -18.87 -1.95 -2.07
C LYS A 41 -19.61 -1.21 -3.19
N THR A 42 -20.13 -0.01 -2.96
CA THR A 42 -20.83 0.79 -3.97
C THR A 42 -19.88 1.78 -4.66
N LYS A 43 -20.29 2.36 -5.80
CA LYS A 43 -19.57 3.47 -6.44
C LYS A 43 -19.65 4.71 -5.52
N LEU A 44 -18.71 4.85 -4.59
CA LEU A 44 -18.62 6.03 -3.74
C LEU A 44 -18.12 7.23 -4.55
N SER A 45 -18.91 8.29 -4.54
CA SER A 45 -18.47 9.62 -4.96
C SER A 45 -17.63 10.30 -3.88
N SER A 46 -16.93 11.38 -4.24
CA SER A 46 -16.22 12.24 -3.27
C SER A 46 -17.11 12.75 -2.14
N LEU A 47 -18.39 13.03 -2.43
CA LEU A 47 -19.38 13.42 -1.42
C LEU A 47 -19.75 12.28 -0.47
N ALA A 48 -19.75 11.03 -0.94
CA ALA A 48 -20.00 9.86 -0.10
C ALA A 48 -18.83 9.60 0.85
N ILE A 49 -17.59 9.87 0.43
CA ILE A 49 -16.39 9.78 1.28
C ILE A 49 -16.48 10.79 2.42
N HIS A 50 -16.76 12.06 2.15
CA HIS A 50 -16.94 13.08 3.20
C HIS A 50 -18.07 12.75 4.18
N LYS A 51 -19.18 12.18 3.70
CA LYS A 51 -20.26 11.72 4.59
C LYS A 51 -19.82 10.53 5.45
N LEU A 52 -19.01 9.62 4.91
CA LEU A 52 -18.46 8.51 5.68
C LEU A 52 -17.43 8.96 6.71
N GLU A 53 -16.57 9.93 6.40
CA GLU A 53 -15.65 10.54 7.37
C GLU A 53 -16.44 11.16 8.54
N GLN A 54 -17.49 11.93 8.24
CA GLN A 54 -18.36 12.53 9.26
C GLN A 54 -19.09 11.48 10.12
N LEU A 55 -19.48 10.35 9.52
CA LEU A 55 -20.12 9.25 10.24
C LEU A 55 -19.12 8.43 11.06
N ALA A 56 -17.94 8.14 10.52
CA ALA A 56 -16.85 7.42 11.20
C ALA A 56 -16.40 8.16 12.45
N ASN A 57 -16.21 9.49 12.36
CA ASN A 57 -15.88 10.34 13.51
C ASN A 57 -16.95 10.30 14.61
N LYS A 58 -18.23 10.14 14.26
CA LYS A 58 -19.33 10.02 15.25
C LYS A 58 -19.39 8.66 15.93
N VAL A 59 -18.79 7.63 15.33
CA VAL A 59 -18.80 6.25 15.81
C VAL A 59 -17.43 5.87 16.41
N GLY A 60 -16.46 6.78 16.41
CA GLY A 60 -15.12 6.56 16.96
C GLY A 60 -14.22 5.70 16.08
N VAL A 61 -14.50 5.59 14.78
CA VAL A 61 -13.63 4.91 13.81
C VAL A 61 -12.62 5.94 13.28
N GLU A 62 -11.33 5.63 13.38
CA GLU A 62 -10.26 6.47 12.88
C GLU A 62 -10.35 6.61 11.34
N GLU A 63 -10.16 7.83 10.82
CA GLU A 63 -10.24 8.14 9.38
C GLU A 63 -9.35 7.20 8.54
N LYS A 64 -8.17 6.87 9.07
CA LYS A 64 -7.21 5.97 8.43
C LYS A 64 -7.79 4.56 8.23
N GLU A 65 -8.44 4.00 9.24
CA GLU A 65 -9.04 2.66 9.20
C GLU A 65 -10.15 2.59 8.14
N LEU A 66 -10.96 3.65 8.05
CA LEU A 66 -12.00 3.76 7.02
C LEU A 66 -11.41 3.75 5.61
N PHE A 67 -10.32 4.49 5.38
CA PHE A 67 -9.66 4.50 4.07
C PHE A 67 -9.00 3.17 3.74
N GLU A 68 -8.38 2.51 4.71
CA GLU A 68 -7.79 1.18 4.53
C GLU A 68 -8.86 0.16 4.11
N LEU A 69 -10.00 0.14 4.81
CA LEU A 69 -11.13 -0.73 4.49
C LEU A 69 -11.70 -0.45 3.09
N TYR A 70 -11.78 0.83 2.70
CA TYR A 70 -12.21 1.22 1.36
C TYR A 70 -11.28 0.66 0.28
N VAL A 71 -9.96 0.83 0.46
CA VAL A 71 -8.95 0.34 -0.49
C VAL A 71 -9.05 -1.17 -0.64
N GLU A 72 -9.16 -1.91 0.47
CA GLU A 72 -9.33 -3.36 0.42
C GLU A 72 -10.61 -3.80 -0.31
N ALA A 73 -11.72 -3.12 -0.05
CA ALA A 73 -12.99 -3.41 -0.69
C ALA A 73 -12.89 -3.18 -2.21
N LYS A 74 -12.27 -2.08 -2.64
CA LYS A 74 -12.03 -1.79 -4.07
C LYS A 74 -11.08 -2.78 -4.72
N ASN A 75 -9.98 -3.12 -4.06
CA ASN A 75 -9.04 -4.13 -4.54
C ASN A 75 -9.73 -5.46 -4.79
N ARG A 76 -10.51 -5.97 -3.82
CA ARG A 76 -11.28 -7.20 -4.01
C ARG A 76 -12.26 -7.10 -5.17
N ALA A 77 -12.99 -5.99 -5.27
CA ALA A 77 -13.99 -5.79 -6.32
C ALA A 77 -13.40 -5.64 -7.74
N GLN A 78 -12.12 -5.31 -7.86
CA GLN A 78 -11.44 -5.10 -9.15
C GLN A 78 -10.39 -6.18 -9.44
N LEU A 79 -10.23 -7.17 -8.57
CA LEU A 79 -9.14 -8.15 -8.63
C LEU A 79 -9.17 -8.94 -9.94
N ASP A 80 -10.32 -9.53 -10.28
CA ASP A 80 -10.45 -10.38 -11.47
C ASP A 80 -10.25 -9.59 -12.77
N SER A 81 -10.79 -8.36 -12.83
CA SER A 81 -10.61 -7.48 -13.98
C SER A 81 -9.16 -7.02 -14.13
N PHE A 82 -8.47 -6.72 -13.02
CA PHE A 82 -7.06 -6.37 -13.02
C PHE A 82 -6.21 -7.57 -13.47
N ALA A 83 -6.46 -8.75 -12.90
CA ALA A 83 -5.76 -9.99 -13.21
C ALA A 83 -5.91 -10.41 -14.67
N SER A 84 -7.07 -10.14 -15.27
CA SER A 84 -7.36 -10.46 -16.68
C SER A 84 -6.86 -9.40 -17.67
N THR A 85 -6.35 -8.26 -17.20
CA THR A 85 -5.78 -7.22 -18.07
C THR A 85 -4.34 -7.59 -18.44
N PRO A 86 -3.90 -7.64 -19.70
CA PRO A 86 -2.50 -7.92 -20.03
C PRO A 86 -1.51 -6.93 -19.42
N TYR A 87 -0.31 -7.38 -19.01
CA TYR A 87 0.71 -6.52 -18.38
C TYR A 87 1.08 -5.29 -19.20
N ASN A 88 1.20 -5.42 -20.52
CA ASN A 88 1.50 -4.32 -21.44
C ASN A 88 0.37 -3.28 -21.57
N GLU A 89 -0.77 -3.50 -20.93
CA GLU A 89 -1.87 -2.55 -20.79
C GLU A 89 -2.00 -2.02 -19.34
N ARG A 90 -1.12 -2.44 -18.43
CA ARG A 90 -1.06 -1.99 -17.03
C ARG A 90 0.08 -1.00 -16.80
N ILE A 91 -0.13 -0.04 -15.91
CA ILE A 91 0.94 0.82 -15.37
C ILE A 91 1.08 0.66 -13.85
N VAL A 92 2.22 1.07 -13.33
CA VAL A 92 2.48 1.16 -11.89
C VAL A 92 2.78 2.61 -11.51
N LEU A 93 2.15 3.10 -10.45
CA LEU A 93 2.35 4.44 -9.90
C LEU A 93 2.97 4.31 -8.51
N LEU A 94 4.18 4.84 -8.35
CA LEU A 94 4.94 4.82 -7.11
C LEU A 94 5.00 6.23 -6.49
N PRO A 95 5.02 6.37 -5.16
CA PRO A 95 5.10 7.65 -4.51
C PRO A 95 6.57 8.09 -4.40
N GLN A 96 6.84 9.40 -4.50
CA GLN A 96 8.17 9.94 -4.23
C GLN A 96 8.70 9.60 -2.84
N CYS A 97 7.82 9.33 -1.87
CA CYS A 97 8.17 9.01 -0.50
C CYS A 97 9.03 7.73 -0.36
N LEU A 98 9.01 6.83 -1.36
CA LEU A 98 9.90 5.67 -1.39
C LEU A 98 11.36 6.02 -1.74
N ARG A 99 11.64 7.24 -2.20
CA ARG A 99 13.01 7.66 -2.54
C ARG A 99 13.83 7.85 -1.27
N ALA A 100 15.11 7.49 -1.37
CA ALA A 100 16.10 7.94 -0.39
C ALA A 100 16.24 9.47 -0.45
N LYS A 101 16.59 10.08 0.69
CA LYS A 101 16.78 11.54 0.82
C LYS A 101 17.80 12.10 -0.18
N ASP A 102 18.83 11.32 -0.50
CA ASP A 102 19.94 11.64 -1.40
C ASP A 102 19.81 10.94 -2.77
N CYS A 103 18.57 10.67 -3.18
CA CYS A 103 18.25 10.06 -4.48
C CYS A 103 18.49 11.05 -5.62
N PRO A 104 19.39 10.76 -6.58
CA PRO A 104 19.78 11.67 -7.67
C PRO A 104 18.74 11.73 -8.82
N ALA A 105 17.52 11.23 -8.60
CA ALA A 105 16.47 11.26 -9.62
C ALA A 105 16.03 12.69 -9.90
N GLU A 106 15.95 13.03 -11.19
CA GLU A 106 15.49 14.32 -11.68
C GLU A 106 14.02 14.23 -12.07
N ILE A 107 13.32 15.35 -12.03
CA ILE A 107 11.91 15.41 -12.43
C ILE A 107 11.80 15.54 -13.95
N GLY A 108 11.10 14.60 -14.58
CA GLY A 108 10.75 14.60 -16.00
C GLY A 108 9.24 14.77 -16.21
N LYS A 109 8.78 14.51 -17.45
CA LYS A 109 7.37 14.71 -17.85
C LYS A 109 6.36 13.95 -16.96
N TYR A 110 6.68 12.71 -16.62
CA TYR A 110 5.79 11.81 -15.85
C TYR A 110 6.29 11.55 -14.43
N GLY A 111 7.06 12.48 -13.86
CA GLY A 111 7.56 12.42 -12.50
C GLY A 111 9.07 12.14 -12.46
N TYR A 112 9.55 11.59 -11.35
CA TYR A 112 10.98 11.35 -11.16
C TYR A 112 11.51 10.22 -12.03
N GLU A 113 12.63 10.47 -12.71
CA GLU A 113 13.34 9.52 -13.54
C GLU A 113 14.37 8.77 -12.69
N CYS A 114 14.07 7.50 -12.37
CA CYS A 114 14.96 6.68 -11.56
C CYS A 114 16.28 6.39 -12.31
N LYS A 115 17.40 6.91 -11.79
CA LYS A 115 18.76 6.63 -12.29
C LYS A 115 19.35 5.31 -11.75
N GLN A 116 18.52 4.44 -11.16
CA GLN A 116 18.92 3.13 -10.59
C GLN A 116 20.07 3.20 -9.56
N CYS A 117 20.12 4.25 -8.74
CA CYS A 117 21.21 4.48 -7.78
C CYS A 117 21.35 3.45 -6.65
N GLY A 118 20.43 2.48 -6.52
CA GLY A 118 20.48 1.42 -5.49
C GLY A 118 20.10 1.85 -4.07
N LYS A 119 19.87 3.14 -3.81
CA LYS A 119 19.62 3.67 -2.45
C LYS A 119 18.21 3.43 -1.90
N CYS A 120 17.28 2.94 -2.72
CA CYS A 120 15.90 2.67 -2.32
C CYS A 120 15.30 1.52 -3.14
N SER A 121 14.10 1.06 -2.76
CA SER A 121 13.43 -0.09 -3.38
C SER A 121 12.94 0.17 -4.81
N ILE A 122 12.82 1.43 -5.24
CA ILE A 122 12.24 1.81 -6.54
C ILE A 122 12.95 1.12 -7.71
N ALA A 123 14.29 1.05 -7.71
CA ALA A 123 15.03 0.41 -8.79
C ALA A 123 14.66 -1.07 -8.96
N ASN A 124 14.49 -1.78 -7.83
CA ASN A 124 14.07 -3.19 -7.82
C ASN A 124 12.62 -3.36 -8.28
N ILE A 125 11.74 -2.43 -7.90
CA ILE A 125 10.34 -2.42 -8.37
C ILE A 125 10.30 -2.21 -9.88
N ILE A 126 11.02 -1.22 -10.41
CA ILE A 126 11.11 -0.96 -11.86
C ILE A 126 11.68 -2.16 -12.62
N LYS A 127 12.70 -2.83 -12.07
CA LYS A 127 13.23 -4.05 -12.68
C LYS A 127 12.17 -5.15 -12.75
N THR A 128 11.43 -5.36 -11.66
CA THR A 128 10.36 -6.37 -11.58
C THR A 128 9.24 -6.07 -12.57
N THR A 129 8.77 -4.82 -12.64
CA THR A 129 7.68 -4.43 -13.55
C THR A 129 8.08 -4.56 -15.01
N LYS A 130 9.33 -4.20 -15.36
CA LYS A 130 9.89 -4.43 -16.70
C LYS A 130 9.94 -5.90 -17.06
N GLN A 131 10.38 -6.76 -16.15
CA GLN A 131 10.43 -8.22 -16.37
C GLN A 131 9.04 -8.82 -16.59
N LEU A 132 8.02 -8.30 -15.91
CA LEU A 132 6.63 -8.71 -16.09
C LEU A 132 5.98 -8.12 -17.36
N GLY A 133 6.62 -7.14 -18.01
CA GLY A 133 6.10 -6.51 -19.23
C GLY A 133 5.05 -5.42 -18.98
N TYR A 134 5.08 -4.77 -17.81
CA TYR A 134 4.23 -3.60 -17.55
C TYR A 134 4.48 -2.49 -18.58
N LYS A 135 3.42 -1.80 -19.01
CA LYS A 135 3.49 -0.66 -19.94
C LYS A 135 4.38 0.46 -19.42
N GLY A 136 4.44 0.66 -18.11
CA GLY A 136 5.29 1.67 -17.49
C GLY A 136 5.25 1.64 -15.96
N THR A 137 6.25 2.27 -15.35
CA THR A 137 6.34 2.49 -13.90
C THR A 137 6.80 3.92 -13.66
N PHE A 138 5.99 4.70 -12.94
CA PHE A 138 6.16 6.14 -12.80
C PHE A 138 6.27 6.52 -11.33
N VAL A 139 7.26 7.36 -10.99
CA VAL A 139 7.49 7.83 -9.61
C VAL A 139 6.93 9.25 -9.49
N MET A 140 5.75 9.39 -8.90
CA MET A 140 5.03 10.66 -8.89
C MET A 140 5.51 11.58 -7.75
N PRO A 141 5.74 12.88 -8.01
CA PRO A 141 5.96 13.87 -6.96
C PRO A 141 4.70 14.12 -6.12
N GLY A 142 3.51 13.85 -6.67
CA GLY A 142 2.22 13.95 -5.99
C GLY A 142 1.09 13.38 -6.83
N GLY A 143 -0.07 13.14 -6.20
CA GLY A 143 -1.22 12.47 -6.83
C GLY A 143 -1.82 13.21 -8.03
N SER A 144 -1.65 14.53 -8.13
CA SER A 144 -2.16 15.33 -9.25
C SER A 144 -1.63 14.91 -10.62
N LEU A 145 -0.45 14.30 -10.66
CA LEU A 145 0.17 13.82 -11.90
C LEU A 145 -0.49 12.54 -12.45
N ALA A 146 -1.19 11.77 -11.60
CA ALA A 146 -1.81 10.51 -11.99
C ALA A 146 -2.81 10.71 -13.15
N LYS A 147 -3.59 11.79 -13.12
CA LYS A 147 -4.58 12.08 -14.18
C LYS A 147 -3.90 12.29 -15.53
N THR A 148 -2.82 13.06 -15.56
CA THR A 148 -2.05 13.31 -16.79
C THR A 148 -1.48 12.01 -17.35
N ILE A 149 -0.88 11.17 -16.51
CA ILE A 149 -0.35 9.87 -16.92
C ILE A 149 -1.45 8.98 -17.50
N MET A 150 -2.61 8.88 -16.83
CA MET A 150 -3.72 8.04 -17.28
C MET A 150 -4.33 8.52 -18.61
N VAL A 151 -4.49 9.84 -18.78
CA VAL A 151 -5.07 10.42 -20.01
C VAL A 151 -4.11 10.30 -21.20
N ASP A 152 -2.82 10.58 -20.99
CA ASP A 152 -1.81 10.51 -22.04
C ASP A 152 -1.55 9.07 -22.48
N LEU A 153 -1.35 8.16 -21.52
CA LEU A 153 -0.89 6.80 -21.79
C LEU A 153 -2.03 5.81 -22.00
N LYS A 154 -3.26 6.17 -21.59
CA LYS A 154 -4.48 5.34 -21.72
C LYS A 154 -4.25 3.87 -21.34
N PRO A 155 -3.75 3.57 -20.12
CA PRO A 155 -3.68 2.20 -19.65
C PRO A 155 -5.10 1.64 -19.47
N LYS A 156 -5.25 0.31 -19.50
CA LYS A 156 -6.51 -0.34 -19.07
C LYS A 156 -6.56 -0.57 -17.57
N ALA A 157 -5.40 -0.73 -16.93
CA ALA A 157 -5.31 -0.91 -15.48
C ALA A 157 -4.11 -0.19 -14.86
N SER A 158 -4.21 0.12 -13.57
CA SER A 158 -3.17 0.79 -12.79
C SER A 158 -3.03 0.17 -11.40
N LEU A 159 -1.79 -0.10 -11.00
CA LEU A 159 -1.44 -0.44 -9.61
C LEU A 159 -0.80 0.79 -8.95
N GLY A 160 -1.46 1.35 -7.93
CA GLY A 160 -0.94 2.45 -7.13
C GLY A 160 -0.27 1.97 -5.84
N VAL A 161 0.80 2.63 -5.43
CA VAL A 161 1.40 2.47 -4.09
C VAL A 161 1.35 3.83 -3.40
N ALA A 162 0.61 3.95 -2.29
CA ALA A 162 0.49 5.21 -1.56
C ALA A 162 -0.09 4.99 -0.15
N CYS A 163 -0.26 6.08 0.62
CA CYS A 163 -1.05 6.04 1.84
C CYS A 163 -2.54 5.82 1.49
N SER A 164 -3.33 5.35 2.46
CA SER A 164 -4.73 4.96 2.24
C SER A 164 -5.57 6.09 1.63
N LYS A 165 -5.41 7.33 2.11
CA LYS A 165 -6.08 8.52 1.56
C LYS A 165 -5.78 8.77 0.07
N GLU A 166 -4.52 8.70 -0.34
CA GLU A 166 -4.12 8.87 -1.75
C GLU A 166 -4.63 7.71 -2.61
N LEU A 167 -4.67 6.48 -2.09
CA LEU A 167 -5.25 5.34 -2.80
C LEU A 167 -6.76 5.48 -2.99
N VAL A 168 -7.50 6.02 -2.01
CA VAL A 168 -8.93 6.35 -2.15
C VAL A 168 -9.14 7.36 -3.28
N MET A 169 -8.39 8.46 -3.27
CA MET A 169 -8.47 9.49 -4.34
C MET A 169 -8.07 8.92 -5.71
N GLY A 170 -7.01 8.11 -5.75
CA GLY A 170 -6.55 7.42 -6.95
C GLY A 170 -7.59 6.43 -7.50
N SER A 171 -8.29 5.71 -6.63
CA SER A 171 -9.40 4.82 -7.01
C SER A 171 -10.54 5.61 -7.67
N TYR A 172 -10.94 6.75 -7.10
CA TYR A 172 -11.97 7.60 -7.69
C TYR A 172 -11.55 8.15 -9.07
N LEU A 173 -10.28 8.54 -9.21
CA LEU A 173 -9.73 8.96 -10.49
C LEU A 173 -9.80 7.83 -11.53
N CYS A 174 -9.40 6.62 -11.16
CA CYS A 174 -9.45 5.43 -12.01
C CYS A 174 -10.88 5.20 -12.54
N GLU A 175 -11.89 5.24 -11.66
CA GLU A 175 -13.30 5.11 -12.06
C GLU A 175 -13.74 6.21 -13.03
N LYS A 176 -13.33 7.46 -12.77
CA LYS A 176 -13.68 8.61 -13.61
C LYS A 176 -13.12 8.51 -15.02
N VAL A 177 -11.94 7.91 -15.18
CA VAL A 177 -11.25 7.80 -16.49
C VAL A 177 -11.34 6.41 -17.11
N GLY A 178 -12.10 5.49 -16.50
CA GLY A 178 -12.33 4.14 -17.04
C GLY A 178 -11.11 3.20 -16.92
N VAL A 179 -10.27 3.39 -15.91
CA VAL A 179 -9.10 2.55 -15.62
C VAL A 179 -9.42 1.61 -14.46
N ILE A 180 -9.01 0.34 -14.55
CA ILE A 180 -9.14 -0.63 -13.46
C ILE A 180 -8.04 -0.34 -12.42
N GLY A 181 -8.43 -0.06 -11.18
CA GLY A 181 -7.49 0.30 -10.10
C GLY A 181 -7.23 -0.85 -9.13
N GLN A 182 -5.96 -1.02 -8.74
CA GLN A 182 -5.52 -1.75 -7.55
C GLN A 182 -4.58 -0.85 -6.72
N GLY A 183 -4.56 -1.05 -5.41
CA GLY A 183 -3.72 -0.28 -4.48
C GLY A 183 -2.93 -1.14 -3.51
N VAL A 184 -1.66 -0.83 -3.29
CA VAL A 184 -0.85 -1.39 -2.20
C VAL A 184 -0.57 -0.28 -1.20
N GLN A 185 -1.01 -0.52 0.04
CA GLN A 185 -0.88 0.44 1.13
C GLN A 185 0.57 0.48 1.63
N LEU A 186 1.03 1.67 2.02
CA LEU A 186 2.29 1.83 2.73
C LEU A 186 2.14 1.32 4.17
N LEU A 187 3.12 0.57 4.67
CA LEU A 187 3.18 0.14 6.08
C LEU A 187 3.39 1.33 7.02
N LYS A 188 4.20 2.30 6.56
CA LYS A 188 4.49 3.53 7.30
C LYS A 188 4.43 4.71 6.34
N ASP A 189 3.55 5.65 6.66
CA ASP A 189 3.40 6.94 5.99
C ASP A 189 4.04 8.07 6.84
N GLY A 190 4.10 9.30 6.31
CA GLY A 190 4.74 10.44 6.98
C GLY A 190 5.86 11.15 6.19
N CYS A 191 5.93 10.93 4.87
CA CYS A 191 6.89 11.55 3.92
C CYS A 191 8.39 11.25 4.16
N ILE A 192 8.76 10.83 5.36
CA ILE A 192 10.10 10.44 5.79
C ILE A 192 10.04 9.00 6.31
N ASN A 193 11.01 8.16 5.94
CA ASN A 193 11.08 6.74 6.33
C ASN A 193 9.83 5.94 5.94
N THR A 194 9.28 6.22 4.75
CA THR A 194 8.14 5.50 4.20
C THR A 194 8.53 4.08 3.83
N VAL A 195 7.72 3.11 4.26
CA VAL A 195 7.96 1.68 4.03
C VAL A 195 6.78 1.08 3.28
N VAL A 196 7.08 0.30 2.25
CA VAL A 196 6.11 -0.59 1.59
C VAL A 196 6.53 -2.02 1.91
N ASP A 197 5.55 -2.90 2.17
CA ASP A 197 5.84 -4.33 2.20
C ASP A 197 6.16 -4.82 0.78
N LEU A 198 7.44 -5.13 0.53
CA LEU A 198 7.89 -5.62 -0.76
C LEU A 198 7.33 -7.00 -1.09
N LYS A 199 6.93 -7.80 -0.09
CA LYS A 199 6.29 -9.08 -0.33
C LYS A 199 4.88 -8.86 -0.90
N THR A 200 4.03 -8.14 -0.18
CA THR A 200 2.68 -7.77 -0.64
C THR A 200 2.72 -7.07 -2.00
N LEU A 201 3.65 -6.13 -2.22
CA LEU A 201 3.79 -5.47 -3.51
C LEU A 201 4.14 -6.45 -4.64
N LYS A 202 5.07 -7.39 -4.40
CA LYS A 202 5.43 -8.40 -5.41
C LYS A 202 4.27 -9.32 -5.73
N GLU A 203 3.46 -9.70 -4.74
CA GLU A 203 2.26 -10.50 -4.95
C GLU A 203 1.26 -9.73 -5.81
N ALA A 204 0.95 -8.47 -5.46
CA ALA A 204 0.06 -7.61 -6.24
C ALA A 204 0.55 -7.38 -7.70
N LEU A 205 1.86 -7.23 -7.91
CA LEU A 205 2.46 -7.12 -9.24
C LEU A 205 2.31 -8.40 -10.06
N LYS A 206 2.28 -9.57 -9.43
CA LYS A 206 2.21 -10.88 -10.10
C LYS A 206 0.80 -11.40 -10.31
N VAL A 207 -0.23 -10.70 -9.83
CA VAL A 207 -1.63 -11.07 -10.04
C VAL A 207 -1.91 -11.17 -11.54
N ASN A 208 -2.25 -12.35 -12.02
CA ASN A 208 -2.60 -12.63 -13.42
C ASN A 208 -3.51 -13.85 -13.51
N THR A 209 -4.31 -13.96 -14.57
CA THR A 209 -5.14 -15.14 -14.88
C THR A 209 -4.61 -16.01 -16.02
N PHE A 210 -3.41 -15.69 -16.56
CA PHE A 210 -2.78 -16.39 -17.69
C PHE A 210 -1.37 -16.88 -17.34
#